data_AF-A0A7C6T1L5-F1
#
_entry.id   AF-A0A7C6T1L5-F1
#
_cell.length_a   1.000
_cell.length_b   1.000
_cell.length_c   1.000
_cell.angle_alpha   90.00
_cell.angle_beta   90.00
_cell.angle_gamma   90.00
#
_symmetry.space_group_name_H-M   'P 1'
#
loop_
_entity.id
_entity.type
_entity.pdbx_description
1 polymer ?
#
loop_
_entity_poly.entity_id
_entity_poly.type
_entity_poly.pdbx_seq_one_letter_code
_entity_poly.pdbx_strand_id
1 'polypeptide(L)'
;MQEVILTEDELRQLCAEYQRILRLQDWRVRVKIGRPDPEQADDGAYVTYNTTLRVADILIVAPEYYPTNAMMPQDMEIDLVHELVHLYFALLGKPSDDTGKDLLEAAIESIAEAVVNLRRDNHNPGQEPKEQSP
;
A
#
# COMPACT_ATOMS: atom_id res chain seq x y z
N MET A 1 -2.34 13.48 3.75
CA MET A 1 -2.94 12.42 2.92
C MET A 1 -4.04 13.01 2.05
N GLN A 2 -4.28 12.40 0.90
CA GLN A 2 -5.25 12.81 -0.11
C GLN A 2 -6.23 11.65 -0.35
N GLU A 3 -7.48 11.94 -0.69
CA GLU A 3 -8.39 10.89 -1.17
C GLU A 3 -7.96 10.43 -2.57
N VAL A 4 -7.71 9.13 -2.73
CA VAL A 4 -7.34 8.51 -4.00
C VAL A 4 -8.18 7.27 -4.21
N ILE A 5 -9.16 7.38 -5.11
CA ILE A 5 -10.03 6.28 -5.51
C ILE A 5 -9.66 5.86 -6.92
N LEU A 6 -9.39 4.57 -7.11
CA LEU A 6 -8.93 3.99 -8.36
C LEU A 6 -9.99 3.07 -8.96
N THR A 7 -10.01 2.96 -10.29
CA THR A 7 -10.62 1.83 -10.98
C THR A 7 -9.74 0.59 -10.86
N GLU A 8 -10.29 -0.60 -11.14
CA GLU A 8 -9.46 -1.82 -11.14
C GLU A 8 -8.31 -1.77 -12.15
N ASP A 9 -8.51 -1.15 -13.31
CA ASP A 9 -7.48 -1.04 -14.34
C ASP A 9 -6.36 -0.09 -13.90
N GLU A 10 -6.70 1.05 -13.29
CA GLU A 10 -5.72 1.97 -12.70
C GLU A 10 -4.95 1.28 -11.57
N LEU A 11 -5.64 0.54 -10.69
CA LEU A 11 -5.02 -0.22 -9.61
C LEU A 11 -4.03 -1.27 -10.14
N ARG A 12 -4.39 -2.00 -11.21
CA ARG A 12 -3.50 -2.98 -11.86
C ARG A 12 -2.27 -2.32 -12.48
N GLN A 13 -2.45 -1.19 -13.15
CA GLN A 13 -1.35 -0.42 -13.74
C GLN A 13 -0.40 0.09 -12.64
N LEU A 14 -0.96 0.64 -11.57
CA LEU A 14 -0.22 1.17 -10.43
C LEU A 14 0.53 0.07 -9.69
N CYS A 15 -0.08 -1.11 -9.50
CA CYS A 15 0.59 -2.28 -8.95
C CYS A 15 1.81 -2.69 -9.80
N ALA A 16 1.64 -2.76 -11.12
CA ALA A 16 2.76 -3.08 -12.01
C ALA A 16 3.88 -2.03 -11.95
N GLU A 17 3.55 -0.75 -11.75
CA GLU A 17 4.52 0.31 -11.54
C GLU A 17 5.28 0.15 -10.22
N TYR A 18 4.56 0.01 -9.10
CA TYR A 18 5.18 -0.14 -7.79
C TYR A 18 5.96 -1.43 -7.64
N GLN A 19 5.55 -2.53 -8.28
CA GLN A 19 6.39 -3.72 -8.37
C GLN A 19 7.75 -3.44 -9.03
N ARG A 20 7.86 -2.47 -9.96
CA ARG A 20 9.15 -2.07 -10.54
C ARG A 20 9.97 -1.18 -9.62
N ILE A 21 9.30 -0.22 -8.97
CA ILE A 21 9.90 0.71 -8.00
C ILE A 21 10.46 -0.07 -6.81
N LEU A 22 9.63 -0.93 -6.23
CA LEU A 22 9.94 -1.75 -5.08
C LEU A 22 10.70 -3.03 -5.45
N ARG A 23 11.09 -3.29 -6.69
CA ARG A 23 11.85 -4.50 -7.09
C ARG A 23 11.16 -5.85 -6.77
N LEU A 24 9.83 -5.92 -6.87
CA LEU A 24 8.99 -7.10 -6.62
C LEU A 24 8.55 -7.81 -7.92
N GLN A 25 9.35 -7.76 -8.99
CA GLN A 25 8.98 -8.39 -10.27
C GLN A 25 9.10 -9.93 -10.25
N ASP A 26 9.76 -10.50 -9.25
CA ASP A 26 9.77 -11.94 -8.97
C ASP A 26 8.45 -12.43 -8.35
N TRP A 27 7.64 -11.51 -7.81
CA TRP A 27 6.32 -11.80 -7.29
C TRP A 27 5.23 -11.73 -8.35
N ARG A 28 4.36 -12.73 -8.37
CA ARG A 28 3.11 -12.73 -9.12
C ARG A 28 2.00 -12.18 -8.22
N VAL A 29 1.72 -10.89 -8.37
CA VAL A 29 0.72 -10.17 -7.57
C VAL A 29 -0.58 -10.03 -8.37
N ARG A 30 -1.71 -10.35 -7.75
CA ARG A 30 -3.04 -9.99 -8.24
C ARG A 30 -3.64 -8.96 -7.30
N VAL A 31 -4.23 -7.92 -7.88
CA VAL A 31 -4.98 -6.88 -7.16
C VAL A 31 -6.43 -6.90 -7.60
N LYS A 32 -7.35 -6.59 -6.68
CA LYS A 32 -8.77 -6.37 -6.95
C LYS A 32 -9.34 -5.35 -5.96
N ILE A 33 -10.45 -4.72 -6.35
CA ILE A 33 -11.24 -3.86 -5.47
C ILE A 33 -12.48 -4.65 -5.07
N GLY A 34 -12.83 -4.67 -3.79
CA GLY A 34 -13.96 -5.47 -3.36
C GLY A 34 -14.40 -5.28 -1.93
N ARG A 35 -15.37 -6.09 -1.54
CA ARG A 35 -15.91 -6.12 -0.18
C ARG A 35 -14.86 -6.69 0.79
N PRO A 36 -14.65 -6.10 1.97
CA PRO A 36 -13.75 -6.65 2.98
C PRO A 36 -14.26 -8.00 3.49
N ASP A 37 -13.33 -8.81 3.99
CA ASP A 37 -13.68 -9.96 4.81
C ASP A 37 -14.27 -9.43 6.14
N PRO A 38 -15.39 -9.98 6.66
CA PRO A 38 -15.90 -9.60 7.97
C PRO A 38 -14.86 -9.64 9.10
N GLU A 39 -13.85 -10.51 9.00
CA GLU A 39 -12.78 -10.62 10.00
C GLU A 39 -11.66 -9.57 9.82
N GLN A 40 -11.64 -8.85 8.69
CA GLN A 40 -10.66 -7.81 8.34
C GLN A 40 -11.33 -6.48 8.00
N ALA A 41 -12.53 -6.24 8.56
CA ALA A 41 -13.39 -5.13 8.18
C ALA A 41 -12.85 -3.74 8.56
N ASP A 42 -11.86 -3.68 9.45
CA ASP A 42 -11.27 -2.43 9.93
C ASP A 42 -10.07 -1.97 9.07
N ASP A 43 -9.59 -2.79 8.13
CA ASP A 43 -8.44 -2.48 7.28
C ASP A 43 -8.87 -1.95 5.91
N GLY A 44 -8.18 -0.92 5.39
CA GLY A 44 -8.43 -0.37 4.05
C GLY A 44 -8.03 -1.31 2.91
N ALA A 45 -7.16 -2.27 3.21
CA ALA A 45 -6.70 -3.32 2.32
C ALA A 45 -6.16 -4.51 3.11
N TYR A 46 -5.94 -5.64 2.43
CA TYR A 46 -5.20 -6.76 3.00
C TYR A 46 -4.55 -7.62 1.91
N VAL A 47 -3.43 -8.23 2.27
CA VAL A 47 -2.69 -9.18 1.45
C VAL A 47 -2.75 -10.60 1.98
N THR A 48 -2.95 -11.56 1.07
CA THR A 48 -2.67 -12.98 1.31
C THR A 48 -1.56 -13.42 0.39
N TYR A 49 -0.60 -14.21 0.89
CA TYR A 49 0.60 -14.56 0.13
C TYR A 49 1.11 -15.96 0.41
N ASN A 50 1.90 -16.47 -0.53
CA ASN A 50 2.75 -17.65 -0.36
C ASN A 50 4.19 -17.30 -0.75
N THR A 51 5.08 -17.22 0.24
CA THR A 51 6.48 -16.83 0.07
C THR A 51 7.31 -17.86 -0.71
N THR A 52 6.97 -19.16 -0.60
CA THR A 52 7.62 -20.22 -1.37
C THR A 52 7.35 -20.09 -2.86
N LEU A 53 6.12 -19.76 -3.23
CA LEU A 53 5.69 -19.62 -4.63
C LEU A 53 5.83 -18.19 -5.18
N ARG A 54 6.15 -17.22 -4.33
CA ARG A 54 6.20 -15.78 -4.68
C ARG A 54 4.90 -15.31 -5.34
N VAL A 55 3.77 -15.67 -4.75
CA VAL A 55 2.43 -15.23 -5.20
C VAL A 55 1.72 -14.46 -4.10
N ALA A 56 0.98 -13.43 -4.48
CA ALA A 56 0.17 -12.64 -3.57
C ALA A 56 -1.16 -12.23 -4.21
N ASP A 57 -2.20 -12.19 -3.38
CA ASP A 57 -3.51 -11.62 -3.68
C ASP A 57 -3.75 -10.46 -2.72
N ILE A 58 -3.88 -9.25 -3.28
CA ILE A 58 -4.18 -8.01 -2.56
C ILE A 58 -5.63 -7.64 -2.86
N LEU A 59 -6.41 -7.39 -1.81
CA LEU A 59 -7.72 -6.77 -1.91
C LEU A 59 -7.64 -5.36 -1.33
N ILE A 60 -8.08 -4.38 -2.13
CA ILE A 60 -8.36 -3.03 -1.65
C ILE A 60 -9.86 -2.94 -1.39
N VAL A 61 -10.25 -2.38 -0.24
CA VAL A 61 -11.66 -2.21 0.11
C VAL A 61 -12.33 -1.23 -0.86
N ALA A 62 -13.48 -1.61 -1.41
CA ALA A 62 -14.22 -0.71 -2.29
C ALA A 62 -14.75 0.51 -1.51
N PRO A 63 -14.84 1.71 -2.12
CA PRO A 63 -15.17 2.94 -1.42
C PRO A 63 -16.51 2.90 -0.68
N GLU A 64 -17.50 2.16 -1.20
CA GLU A 64 -18.79 1.99 -0.56
C GLU A 64 -18.77 1.16 0.73
N TYR A 65 -17.69 0.42 0.96
CA TYR A 65 -17.44 -0.35 2.19
C TYR A 65 -16.40 0.30 3.10
N TYR A 66 -15.78 1.41 2.67
CA TYR A 66 -14.78 2.10 3.48
C TYR A 66 -15.43 2.75 4.71
N PRO A 67 -14.83 2.64 5.92
CA PRO A 67 -15.47 3.13 7.15
C PRO A 67 -15.78 4.63 7.10
N THR A 68 -17.05 5.01 7.31
CA THR A 68 -17.45 6.43 7.34
C THR A 68 -16.88 7.21 8.52
N ASN A 69 -16.37 6.50 9.53
CA ASN A 69 -15.72 7.02 10.72
C ASN A 69 -14.19 6.84 10.69
N ALA A 70 -13.62 6.51 9.53
CA ALA A 70 -12.17 6.43 9.36
C ALA A 70 -11.49 7.74 9.77
N MET A 71 -10.30 7.65 10.37
CA MET A 71 -9.54 8.83 10.79
C MET A 71 -9.03 9.64 9.61
N MET A 72 -8.81 8.99 8.46
CA MET A 72 -8.25 9.57 7.24
C MET A 72 -9.12 9.18 6.04
N PRO A 73 -9.11 9.98 4.94
CA PRO A 73 -9.76 9.59 3.70
C PRO A 73 -9.05 8.37 3.09
N GLN A 74 -9.78 7.59 2.29
CA GLN A 74 -9.22 6.43 1.61
C GLN A 74 -8.18 6.85 0.56
N ASP A 75 -6.96 6.32 0.67
CA ASP A 75 -5.88 6.49 -0.30
C ASP A 75 -5.46 5.13 -0.83
N MET A 76 -6.13 4.65 -1.88
CA MET A 76 -5.90 3.31 -2.44
C MET A 76 -4.48 3.11 -2.98
N GLU A 77 -3.75 4.19 -3.27
CA GLU A 77 -2.34 4.10 -3.67
C GLU A 77 -1.45 3.79 -2.47
N ILE A 78 -1.66 4.44 -1.32
CA ILE A 78 -0.94 4.10 -0.08
C ILE A 78 -1.28 2.68 0.36
N ASP A 79 -2.57 2.33 0.39
CA ASP A 79 -3.04 1.00 0.75
C ASP A 79 -2.35 -0.08 -0.12
N LEU A 80 -2.29 0.12 -1.44
CA LEU A 80 -1.60 -0.79 -2.35
C LEU A 80 -0.10 -0.93 -2.03
N VAL A 81 0.59 0.18 -1.76
CA VAL A 81 2.03 0.16 -1.49
C VAL A 81 2.30 -0.49 -0.13
N HIS A 82 1.47 -0.25 0.88
CA HIS A 82 1.52 -0.92 2.18
C HIS A 82 1.50 -2.45 2.03
N GLU A 83 0.52 -2.96 1.27
CA GLU A 83 0.38 -4.39 1.01
C GLU A 83 1.53 -4.98 0.16
N LEU A 84 2.15 -4.19 -0.72
CA LEU A 84 3.35 -4.61 -1.44
C LEU A 84 4.58 -4.67 -0.53
N VAL A 85 4.73 -3.72 0.39
CA VAL A 85 5.84 -3.69 1.35
C VAL A 85 5.76 -4.86 2.33
N HIS A 86 4.56 -5.30 2.71
CA HIS A 86 4.33 -6.54 3.47
C HIS A 86 5.06 -7.75 2.90
N LEU A 87 5.16 -7.86 1.57
CA LEU A 87 5.83 -8.99 0.91
C LEU A 87 7.34 -9.08 1.22
N TYR A 88 7.99 -7.97 1.55
CA TYR A 88 9.38 -7.98 2.00
C TYR A 88 9.51 -8.57 3.40
N PHE A 89 8.68 -8.10 4.32
CA PHE A 89 8.73 -8.51 5.71
C PHE A 89 8.22 -9.94 5.91
N ALA A 90 7.32 -10.41 5.04
CA ALA A 90 6.91 -11.81 4.98
C ALA A 90 8.09 -12.81 4.85
N LEU A 91 9.20 -12.38 4.24
CA LEU A 91 10.41 -13.20 4.07
C LEU A 91 11.29 -13.26 5.33
N LEU A 92 11.15 -12.28 6.23
CA LEU A 92 11.93 -12.16 7.46
C LEU A 92 11.32 -12.95 8.63
N GLY A 93 10.09 -13.46 8.45
CA GLY A 93 9.35 -14.18 9.48
C GLY A 93 8.35 -13.30 10.20
N LYS A 94 7.45 -13.92 10.97
CA LYS A 94 6.41 -13.21 11.73
C LYS A 94 6.95 -12.76 13.09
N PRO A 95 6.59 -11.56 13.57
CA PRO A 95 6.87 -11.15 14.94
C PRO A 95 6.30 -12.14 15.97
N SER A 96 6.99 -12.32 17.09
CA SER A 96 6.62 -13.28 18.14
C SER A 96 5.54 -12.78 19.10
N ASP A 97 5.32 -11.47 19.15
CA ASP A 97 4.39 -10.80 20.06
C ASP A 97 3.72 -9.61 19.36
N ASP A 98 2.74 -9.01 20.04
CA ASP A 98 1.93 -7.93 19.47
C ASP A 98 2.71 -6.62 19.35
N THR A 99 3.63 -6.32 20.27
CA THR A 99 4.49 -5.13 20.16
C THR A 99 5.35 -5.17 18.90
N GLY A 100 5.90 -6.34 18.56
CA GLY A 100 6.66 -6.53 17.33
C GLY A 100 5.79 -6.41 16.08
N LYS A 101 4.51 -6.80 16.15
CA LYS A 101 3.54 -6.59 15.04
C LYS A 101 3.24 -5.11 14.87
N ASP A 102 2.90 -4.40 15.94
CA ASP A 102 2.56 -2.98 15.89
C ASP A 102 3.72 -2.14 15.33
N LEU A 103 4.95 -2.44 15.76
CA LEU A 103 6.15 -1.78 15.25
C LEU A 103 6.40 -2.09 13.77
N LEU A 104 6.10 -3.32 13.35
CA LEU A 104 6.23 -3.72 11.95
C LEU A 104 5.20 -2.99 11.08
N GLU A 105 3.92 -2.99 11.46
CA GLU A 105 2.87 -2.27 10.72
C GLU A 105 3.19 -0.77 10.62
N ALA A 106 3.63 -0.14 11.72
CA ALA A 106 4.03 1.27 11.72
C ALA A 106 5.22 1.56 10.80
N ALA A 107 6.18 0.63 10.71
CA ALA A 107 7.31 0.74 9.80
C ALA A 107 6.88 0.57 8.32
N ILE A 108 5.98 -0.37 8.05
CA ILE A 108 5.42 -0.61 6.71
C ILE A 108 4.65 0.63 6.24
N GLU A 109 3.78 1.18 7.09
CA GLU A 109 3.02 2.41 6.82
C GLU A 109 3.97 3.57 6.48
N SER A 110 4.99 3.79 7.32
CA SER A 110 5.97 4.87 7.11
C SER A 110 6.74 4.73 5.78
N ILE A 111 7.09 3.49 5.40
CA ILE A 111 7.76 3.22 4.12
C ILE A 111 6.79 3.47 2.96
N ALA A 112 5.53 3.01 3.08
CA ALA A 112 4.52 3.17 2.06
C ALA A 112 4.25 4.65 1.76
N GLU A 113 3.98 5.45 2.80
CA GLU A 113 3.81 6.90 2.67
C GLU A 113 5.02 7.57 2.02
N ALA A 114 6.24 7.24 2.46
CA ALA A 114 7.45 7.84 1.91
C ALA A 114 7.65 7.52 0.43
N VAL A 115 7.43 6.26 0.03
CA VAL A 115 7.55 5.81 -1.37
C VAL A 115 6.49 6.46 -2.25
N VAL A 116 5.26 6.57 -1.77
CA VAL A 116 4.16 7.23 -2.48
C VAL A 116 4.44 8.72 -2.65
N ASN A 117 4.82 9.42 -1.58
CA ASN A 117 5.11 10.84 -1.62
C ASN A 117 6.27 11.16 -2.57
N LEU A 118 7.36 10.38 -2.53
CA LEU A 118 8.48 10.54 -3.48
C LEU A 118 8.04 10.36 -4.94
N ARG A 119 7.14 9.42 -5.23
CA ARG A 119 6.60 9.24 -6.60
C ARG A 119 5.75 10.45 -7.01
N ARG A 120 4.83 10.87 -6.14
CA ARG A 120 3.89 11.98 -6.38
C ARG A 120 4.65 13.30 -6.60
N ASP A 121 5.67 13.57 -5.79
CA ASP A 121 6.53 14.74 -5.93
C ASP A 121 7.31 14.73 -7.26
N ASN A 122 7.87 13.58 -7.64
CA ASN A 122 8.58 13.45 -8.92
C ASN A 122 7.66 13.57 -10.15
N HIS A 123 6.37 13.25 -10.02
CA HIS A 123 5.37 13.44 -11.07
C HIS A 123 4.78 14.86 -11.09
N ASN A 124 5.16 15.71 -10.14
CA ASN A 124 4.70 17.09 -10.03
C ASN A 124 5.88 18.08 -10.22
N PRO A 125 6.47 18.19 -11.44
CA PRO A 125 7.69 18.98 -11.68
C PRO A 125 7.51 20.51 -11.56
N GLY A 126 6.35 20.99 -11.08
CA GLY A 126 5.99 22.40 -11.00
C GLY A 126 6.26 23.09 -9.66
N GLN A 127 6.87 22.42 -8.67
CA GLN A 127 7.32 23.05 -7.43
C GLN A 127 8.84 23.01 -7.36
N GLU A 128 9.49 23.93 -8.09
CA GLU A 128 10.88 24.28 -7.82
C GLU A 128 11.02 24.64 -6.33
N PRO A 129 12.07 24.18 -5.63
CA PRO A 129 12.33 24.61 -4.28
C PRO A 129 12.47 26.13 -4.31
N LYS A 130 11.61 26.84 -3.57
CA LYS A 130 11.77 28.28 -3.35
C LYS A 130 13.18 28.50 -2.84
N GLU A 131 14.03 29.08 -3.67
CA GLU A 131 15.34 29.56 -3.26
C GLU A 131 15.14 30.41 -2.01
N GLN A 132 15.73 29.97 -0.90
CA GLN A 132 15.85 30.80 0.28
C GLN A 132 16.72 31.98 -0.12
N SER A 133 16.08 33.13 -0.33
CA SER A 133 16.81 34.39 -0.51
C SER A 133 17.60 34.72 0.76
N PRO A 134 18.84 35.21 0.62
CA PRO A 134 19.77 35.45 1.72
C PRO A 134 19.33 36.55 2.69
#